data_AF-A0A5B8MQY2-F1
#
_entry.id   AF-A0A5B8MQY2-F1
#
_cell.length_a   1.000
_cell.length_b   1.000
_cell.length_c   1.000
_cell.angle_alpha   90.00
_cell.angle_beta   90.00
_cell.angle_gamma   90.00
#
_symmetry.space_group_name_H-M   'P 1'
#
loop_
_entity.id
_entity.type
_entity.pdbx_description
1 polymer ?
#
loop_
_entity_poly.entity_id
_entity_poly.type
_entity_poly.pdbx_seq_one_letter_code
_entity_poly.pdbx_strand_id
1 'polypeptide(L)'
;MAVAKVVALVVVVVAALASSSKDHACEAKKVHGELQLSSINTERYLTKFAADGDAELKVRAKFEARGGFWEKKHQVELDIFTEDGFRTFKQKLDKGSLCDDRVKHAHKREPVAPRLRSEEKKGSSVAISLDWKNEKKSQVLYIYVTDCALEWYNAKGLPPLLYDLEIVTEHLGHLPSDEWGLLTFNLLTSLVLSALFVLLIRKCFEVYQKQKQIHAFILVVVAAYFLQILSLVCETLHLIVFNYNGHGLRWRYTFFALDFVSEIAQGASEHLISLLLIFLACGWTTKSFDDVVQSVTKSSGGKGSGDSIMGALNALMRNPRVKRLVKSMARQLSSPVRSIFSQVSLGGVFVAGLTVINLALEMMGRQYHDEFSQFHDHEHWPGKCILVLRVILWVMFIAGAAMSYSGCEKGGELSTSILSIALFGSIWLLAFPFSVLVADRLAPRLRHRFVSIASVVLQMIALQYLCYLCFFAKSFKKISSIADPRKAQTLPSDSTRSDGPGKPQKVRRRSFKVAYD
;
A
#
# COMPACT_ATOMS: atom_id res chain seq x y z
N MET A 1 -16.11 -22.73 1.64
CA MET A 1 -14.95 -23.56 1.23
C MET A 1 -14.76 -23.57 -0.28
N ALA A 2 -15.79 -23.86 -1.10
CA ALA A 2 -15.67 -23.84 -2.57
C ALA A 2 -15.22 -22.47 -3.13
N VAL A 3 -15.82 -21.36 -2.68
CA VAL A 3 -15.43 -20.00 -3.14
C VAL A 3 -13.98 -19.66 -2.78
N ALA A 4 -13.54 -19.99 -1.56
CA ALA A 4 -12.15 -19.77 -1.14
C ALA A 4 -11.16 -20.60 -1.98
N LYS A 5 -11.52 -21.85 -2.34
CA LYS A 5 -10.73 -22.69 -3.24
C LYS A 5 -10.68 -22.13 -4.67
N VAL A 6 -11.80 -21.60 -5.17
CA VAL A 6 -11.86 -20.97 -6.50
C VAL A 6 -11.03 -19.69 -6.54
N VAL A 7 -11.12 -18.83 -5.51
CA VAL A 7 -10.29 -17.63 -5.41
C VAL A 7 -8.81 -18.00 -5.32
N ALA A 8 -8.43 -18.95 -4.47
CA ALA A 8 -7.05 -19.40 -4.37
C ALA A 8 -6.53 -19.97 -5.69
N LEU A 9 -7.34 -20.78 -6.39
CA LEU A 9 -6.99 -21.32 -7.70
C LEU A 9 -6.83 -20.22 -8.74
N VAL A 10 -7.74 -19.25 -8.79
CA VAL A 10 -7.67 -18.11 -9.72
C VAL A 10 -6.43 -17.27 -9.44
N VAL A 11 -6.11 -16.99 -8.17
CA VAL A 11 -4.87 -16.28 -7.80
C VAL A 11 -3.63 -17.04 -8.26
N VAL A 12 -3.58 -18.36 -8.07
CA VAL A 12 -2.45 -19.20 -8.52
C VAL A 12 -2.36 -19.23 -10.05
N VAL A 13 -3.48 -19.34 -10.76
CA VAL A 13 -3.51 -19.34 -12.23
C VAL A 13 -3.10 -17.98 -12.78
N VAL A 14 -3.58 -16.88 -12.20
CA VAL A 14 -3.19 -15.52 -12.60
C VAL A 14 -1.70 -15.29 -12.34
N ALA A 15 -1.17 -15.72 -11.19
CA ALA A 15 0.25 -15.64 -10.89
C ALA A 15 1.10 -16.49 -11.85
N ALA A 16 0.63 -17.68 -12.22
CA ALA A 16 1.30 -18.55 -13.18
C ALA A 16 1.26 -17.98 -14.61
N LEU A 17 0.13 -17.42 -15.05
CA LEU A 17 -0.03 -16.80 -16.36
C LEU A 17 0.78 -15.50 -16.48
N ALA A 18 0.84 -14.69 -15.42
CA ALA A 18 1.70 -13.52 -15.35
C ALA A 18 3.20 -13.88 -15.46
N SER A 19 3.57 -15.13 -15.13
CA SER A 19 4.94 -15.63 -15.29
C SER A 19 5.26 -16.18 -16.70
N SER A 20 4.27 -16.28 -17.61
CA SER A 20 4.39 -17.11 -18.82
C SER A 20 4.38 -16.38 -20.16
N SER A 21 4.27 -15.05 -20.25
CA SER A 21 4.28 -14.36 -21.55
C SER A 21 5.69 -14.01 -22.01
N LYS A 22 6.23 -14.81 -22.95
CA LYS A 22 7.36 -14.41 -23.80
C LYS A 22 6.77 -13.86 -25.11
N ASP A 23 7.43 -12.90 -25.73
CA ASP A 23 7.20 -12.41 -27.11
C ASP A 23 6.26 -11.19 -27.31
N HIS A 24 6.58 -10.06 -26.69
CA HIS A 24 6.17 -8.75 -27.21
C HIS A 24 7.35 -7.79 -27.25
N ALA A 25 7.67 -7.30 -28.46
CA ALA A 25 8.64 -6.24 -28.69
C ALA A 25 8.01 -4.87 -28.36
N CYS A 26 8.69 -4.05 -27.55
CA CYS A 26 8.39 -2.63 -27.30
C CYS A 26 9.68 -1.86 -26.94
N GLU A 27 9.65 -0.51 -26.88
CA GLU A 27 10.80 0.44 -27.00
C GLU A 27 11.26 1.05 -25.64
N ALA A 28 11.94 2.20 -25.45
CA ALA A 28 12.88 2.54 -24.33
C ALA A 28 12.52 3.45 -23.08
N LYS A 29 12.79 3.15 -21.79
CA LYS A 29 12.53 4.05 -20.61
C LYS A 29 13.07 5.48 -20.83
N LYS A 30 12.24 6.51 -20.66
CA LYS A 30 12.62 7.92 -20.87
C LYS A 30 12.60 8.71 -19.57
N VAL A 31 13.72 9.37 -19.26
CA VAL A 31 13.88 10.24 -18.10
C VAL A 31 14.41 11.58 -18.58
N HIS A 32 13.72 12.66 -18.24
CA HIS A 32 14.20 14.01 -18.51
C HIS A 32 14.21 14.84 -17.24
N GLY A 33 15.14 15.77 -17.16
CA GLY A 33 15.27 16.60 -15.98
C GLY A 33 16.23 17.76 -16.16
N GLU A 34 16.39 18.51 -15.07
CA GLU A 34 17.35 19.58 -14.93
C GLU A 34 18.24 19.20 -13.74
N LEU A 35 19.56 19.14 -13.95
CA LEU A 35 20.52 18.88 -12.90
C LEU A 35 21.52 20.03 -12.81
N GLN A 36 22.04 20.26 -11.61
CA GLN A 36 23.08 21.24 -11.37
C GLN A 36 24.21 20.58 -10.59
N LEU A 37 25.38 20.56 -11.22
CA LEU A 37 26.64 20.18 -10.61
C LEU A 37 27.26 21.41 -9.93
N SER A 38 28.05 21.20 -8.88
CA SER A 38 28.79 22.24 -8.17
C SER A 38 30.05 21.67 -7.54
N SER A 39 30.92 22.51 -6.97
CA SER A 39 32.07 22.04 -6.19
C SER A 39 31.71 21.25 -4.93
N ILE A 40 30.45 21.32 -4.49
CA ILE A 40 29.92 20.53 -3.36
C ILE A 40 29.24 19.26 -3.87
N ASN A 41 28.55 19.34 -5.01
CA ASN A 41 27.81 18.25 -5.63
C ASN A 41 28.43 17.96 -7.00
N THR A 42 29.57 17.28 -7.00
CA THR A 42 30.32 16.92 -8.21
C THR A 42 29.68 15.77 -8.98
N GLU A 43 28.76 15.05 -8.35
CA GLU A 43 27.96 14.01 -8.96
C GLU A 43 26.46 14.22 -8.73
N ARG A 44 25.67 13.79 -9.71
CA ARG A 44 24.21 13.74 -9.64
C ARG A 44 23.71 12.43 -10.19
N TYR A 45 22.87 11.76 -9.42
CA TYR A 45 22.14 10.59 -9.90
C TYR A 45 21.12 11.02 -10.98
N LEU A 46 20.97 10.21 -12.04
CA LEU A 46 19.93 10.38 -13.05
C LEU A 46 18.78 9.38 -12.93
N THR A 47 19.09 8.09 -13.02
CA THR A 47 18.08 7.02 -12.98
C THR A 47 18.70 5.67 -12.64
N LYS A 48 17.82 4.71 -12.33
CA LYS A 48 18.16 3.30 -12.21
C LYS A 48 17.36 2.52 -13.24
N PHE A 49 17.92 1.39 -13.64
CA PHE A 49 17.29 0.50 -14.59
C PHE A 49 17.63 -0.95 -14.25
N ALA A 50 16.61 -1.77 -14.00
CA ALA A 50 16.82 -3.19 -13.77
C ALA A 50 16.93 -3.91 -15.14
N ALA A 51 18.11 -4.44 -15.45
CA ALA A 51 18.36 -5.19 -16.68
C ALA A 51 18.42 -6.70 -16.39
N ASP A 52 17.88 -7.50 -17.30
CA ASP A 52 18.03 -8.95 -17.26
C ASP A 52 19.42 -9.38 -17.73
N GLY A 53 19.83 -10.58 -17.32
CA GLY A 53 21.07 -11.19 -17.84
C GLY A 53 20.94 -11.40 -19.34
N ASP A 54 22.04 -11.18 -20.06
CA ASP A 54 22.14 -11.31 -21.52
C ASP A 54 21.34 -10.28 -22.36
N ALA A 55 20.72 -9.27 -21.74
CA ALA A 55 19.92 -8.28 -22.46
C ALA A 55 20.78 -7.16 -23.08
N GLU A 56 20.66 -6.88 -24.38
CA GLU A 56 21.35 -5.72 -24.96
C GLU A 56 20.70 -4.40 -24.50
N LEU A 57 21.51 -3.53 -23.90
CA LEU A 57 21.05 -2.28 -23.32
C LEU A 57 21.60 -1.09 -24.10
N LYS A 58 20.72 -0.26 -24.64
CA LYS A 58 21.11 0.97 -25.34
C LYS A 58 20.72 2.18 -24.53
N VAL A 59 21.71 2.94 -24.06
CA VAL A 59 21.51 4.17 -23.29
C VAL A 59 21.81 5.37 -24.17
N ARG A 60 20.79 6.11 -24.56
CA ARG A 60 20.96 7.38 -25.29
C ARG A 60 20.79 8.51 -24.30
N ALA A 61 21.79 9.38 -24.23
CA ALA A 61 21.73 10.55 -23.38
C ALA A 61 21.98 11.81 -24.21
N LYS A 62 21.17 12.83 -23.95
CA LYS A 62 21.30 14.16 -24.55
C LYS A 62 21.43 15.15 -23.40
N PHE A 63 22.45 15.99 -23.46
CA PHE A 63 22.71 17.00 -22.44
C PHE A 63 22.80 18.38 -23.09
N GLU A 64 22.01 19.32 -22.58
CA GLU A 64 21.93 20.70 -23.04
C GLU A 64 22.24 21.65 -21.89
N ALA A 65 23.24 22.50 -22.08
CA ALA A 65 23.59 23.54 -21.14
C ALA A 65 22.86 24.85 -21.46
N ARG A 66 22.38 25.53 -20.41
CA ARG A 66 21.77 26.87 -20.53
C ARG A 66 22.77 28.03 -20.64
N GLY A 67 24.09 27.79 -20.70
CA GLY A 67 25.08 28.88 -20.82
C GLY A 67 26.50 28.43 -21.21
N GLY A 68 27.29 29.38 -21.74
CA GLY A 68 28.66 29.22 -22.30
C GLY A 68 29.74 28.69 -21.34
N PHE A 69 29.43 28.51 -20.06
CA PHE A 69 30.43 28.17 -19.04
C PHE A 69 31.11 26.81 -19.27
N TRP A 70 30.46 25.90 -20.01
CA TRP A 70 30.96 24.56 -20.29
C TRP A 70 32.09 24.49 -21.34
N GLU A 71 32.56 25.64 -21.85
CA GLU A 71 33.69 25.71 -22.79
C GLU A 71 35.07 25.49 -22.14
N LYS A 72 35.16 25.49 -20.80
CA LYS A 72 36.41 25.21 -20.05
C LYS A 72 36.59 23.70 -19.80
N LYS A 73 37.72 23.29 -19.19
CA LYS A 73 38.17 21.90 -18.89
C LYS A 73 37.20 21.06 -18.02
N HIS A 74 35.93 20.97 -18.39
CA HIS A 74 34.93 20.13 -17.77
C HIS A 74 34.91 18.79 -18.50
N GLN A 75 34.95 17.71 -17.72
CA GLN A 75 34.78 16.36 -18.24
C GLN A 75 33.53 15.81 -17.59
N VAL A 76 32.38 16.29 -18.09
CA VAL A 76 31.09 15.72 -17.68
C VAL A 76 31.05 14.30 -18.22
N GLU A 77 30.86 13.33 -17.35
CA GLU A 77 30.82 11.92 -17.71
C GLU A 77 29.50 11.31 -17.28
N LEU A 78 29.02 10.35 -18.08
CA LEU A 78 27.94 9.46 -17.73
C LEU A 78 28.54 8.19 -17.15
N ASP A 79 28.34 7.99 -15.85
CA ASP A 79 28.85 6.85 -15.12
C ASP A 79 27.74 5.86 -14.84
N ILE A 80 27.98 4.60 -15.19
CA ILE A 80 27.03 3.50 -15.05
C ILE A 80 27.60 2.50 -14.06
N PHE A 81 26.93 2.32 -12.94
CA PHE A 81 27.32 1.42 -11.87
C PHE A 81 26.46 0.16 -11.88
N THR A 82 27.09 -0.99 -11.69
CA THR A 82 26.41 -2.22 -11.28
C THR A 82 26.05 -2.16 -9.80
N GLU A 83 25.31 -3.14 -9.28
CA GLU A 83 24.94 -3.17 -7.85
C GLU A 83 26.15 -3.16 -6.90
N ASP A 84 27.18 -3.97 -7.21
CA ASP A 84 28.39 -4.04 -6.39
C ASP A 84 29.25 -2.76 -6.51
N GLY A 85 29.37 -2.22 -7.72
CA GLY A 85 30.05 -0.95 -7.97
C GLY A 85 29.35 0.20 -7.24
N PHE A 86 28.01 0.24 -7.30
CA PHE A 86 27.20 1.24 -6.63
C PHE A 86 27.29 1.14 -5.10
N ARG A 87 27.29 -0.07 -4.53
CA ARG A 87 27.48 -0.27 -3.09
C ARG A 87 28.82 0.30 -2.63
N THR A 88 29.88 0.04 -3.39
CA THR A 88 31.22 0.55 -3.09
C THR A 88 31.31 2.07 -3.27
N PHE A 89 30.72 2.59 -4.34
CA PHE A 89 30.55 4.03 -4.58
C PHE A 89 29.85 4.72 -3.39
N LYS A 90 28.72 4.17 -2.91
CA LYS A 90 27.94 4.72 -1.80
C LYS A 90 28.70 4.67 -0.48
N GLN A 91 29.40 3.57 -0.19
CA GLN A 91 30.26 3.48 1.00
C GLN A 91 31.40 4.51 0.97
N LYS A 92 31.98 4.77 -0.20
CA LYS A 92 33.03 5.79 -0.38
C LYS A 92 32.48 7.21 -0.27
N LEU A 93 31.29 7.46 -0.81
CA LEU A 93 30.56 8.71 -0.67
C LEU A 93 30.28 9.01 0.81
N ASP A 94 29.77 8.04 1.56
CA ASP A 94 29.52 8.18 3.01
C ASP A 94 30.81 8.47 3.81
N LYS A 95 31.95 7.97 3.33
CA LYS A 95 33.28 8.22 3.93
C LYS A 95 33.91 9.55 3.51
N GLY A 96 33.27 10.30 2.61
CA GLY A 96 33.80 11.55 2.08
C GLY A 96 35.08 11.38 1.26
N SER A 97 35.19 10.30 0.48
CA SER A 97 36.32 10.14 -0.46
C SER A 97 36.31 11.23 -1.54
N LEU A 98 37.29 11.26 -2.43
CA LEU A 98 37.26 12.11 -3.63
C LEU A 98 36.39 11.49 -4.74
N CYS A 99 35.85 12.32 -5.63
CA CYS A 99 35.04 11.92 -6.79
C CYS A 99 35.79 10.94 -7.67
N ASP A 100 37.04 11.25 -7.99
CA ASP A 100 37.92 10.39 -8.78
C ASP A 100 38.07 8.98 -8.19
N ASP A 101 38.02 8.85 -6.86
CA ASP A 101 38.08 7.56 -6.19
C ASP A 101 36.74 6.81 -6.15
N ARG A 102 35.62 7.54 -6.21
CA ARG A 102 34.27 6.99 -6.27
C ARG A 102 33.98 6.42 -7.65
N VAL A 103 34.22 7.21 -8.70
CA VAL A 103 33.87 6.87 -10.09
C VAL A 103 34.72 5.73 -10.68
N LYS A 104 35.87 5.40 -10.07
CA LYS A 104 36.65 4.19 -10.39
C LYS A 104 35.86 2.88 -10.24
N HIS A 105 34.75 2.90 -9.50
CA HIS A 105 33.85 1.75 -9.33
C HIS A 105 32.68 1.73 -10.33
N ALA A 106 32.60 2.70 -11.24
CA ALA A 106 31.68 2.64 -12.35
C ALA A 106 32.07 1.48 -13.27
N HIS A 107 31.08 0.72 -13.70
CA HIS A 107 31.26 -0.34 -14.68
C HIS A 107 31.60 0.24 -16.06
N LYS A 108 30.99 1.38 -16.39
CA LYS A 108 31.30 2.13 -17.61
C LYS A 108 31.24 3.63 -17.35
N ARG A 109 32.17 4.36 -17.96
CA ARG A 109 32.25 5.82 -17.94
C ARG A 109 32.31 6.29 -19.37
N GLU A 110 31.47 7.25 -19.72
CA GLU A 110 31.41 7.79 -21.08
C GLU A 110 31.41 9.32 -21.03
N PRO A 111 32.38 9.99 -21.68
CA PRO A 111 32.41 11.44 -21.70
C PRO A 111 31.22 11.99 -22.46
N VAL A 112 30.56 12.97 -21.85
CA VAL A 112 29.44 13.70 -22.42
C VAL A 112 29.89 15.15 -22.59
N ALA A 113 29.99 15.62 -23.84
CA ALA A 113 30.20 17.04 -24.09
C ALA A 113 28.84 17.78 -24.01
N PRO A 114 28.59 18.63 -22.99
CA PRO A 114 27.35 19.39 -22.90
C PRO A 114 27.30 20.42 -24.03
N ARG A 115 26.18 20.49 -24.76
CA ARG A 115 26.03 21.45 -25.84
C ARG A 115 25.50 22.79 -25.35
N LEU A 116 25.94 23.88 -25.96
CA LEU A 116 25.32 25.18 -25.78
C LEU A 116 23.99 25.23 -26.55
N ARG A 117 22.91 25.62 -25.87
CA ARG A 117 21.58 25.72 -26.47
C ARG A 117 21.52 26.63 -27.71
N SER A 118 22.45 27.57 -27.85
CA SER A 118 22.56 28.48 -29.01
C SER A 118 23.10 27.82 -30.28
N GLU A 119 23.75 26.66 -30.19
CA GLU A 119 24.27 25.91 -31.34
C GLU A 119 23.22 24.94 -31.88
N GLU A 120 22.22 25.47 -32.58
CA GLU A 120 21.04 24.72 -33.05
C GLU A 120 21.32 23.75 -34.23
N LYS A 121 22.58 23.51 -34.62
CA LYS A 121 22.91 22.63 -35.76
C LYS A 121 22.98 21.15 -35.33
N LYS A 122 22.08 20.33 -35.93
CA LYS A 122 21.95 18.85 -35.91
C LYS A 122 22.49 18.15 -34.64
N GLY A 123 21.55 17.73 -33.77
CA GLY A 123 21.80 17.12 -32.46
C GLY A 123 22.79 15.97 -32.44
N SER A 124 23.86 16.08 -31.63
CA SER A 124 24.62 14.94 -31.14
C SER A 124 23.96 14.52 -29.85
N SER A 125 22.98 13.63 -29.97
CA SER A 125 22.76 12.68 -28.89
C SER A 125 24.05 11.87 -28.72
N VAL A 126 24.52 11.71 -27.49
CA VAL A 126 25.56 10.73 -27.20
C VAL A 126 24.80 9.41 -27.03
N ALA A 127 24.83 8.59 -28.08
CA ALA A 127 24.26 7.26 -28.04
C ALA A 127 25.31 6.29 -27.51
N ILE A 128 25.16 5.88 -26.25
CA ILE A 128 26.03 4.90 -25.61
C ILE A 128 25.35 3.53 -25.77
N SER A 129 25.91 2.68 -26.62
CA SER A 129 25.54 1.26 -26.60
C SER A 129 26.29 0.58 -25.46
N LEU A 130 25.55 -0.11 -24.59
CA LEU A 130 26.09 -0.98 -23.57
C LEU A 130 25.84 -2.41 -24.03
N ASP A 131 26.88 -3.05 -24.53
CA ASP A 131 26.79 -4.47 -24.79
C ASP A 131 26.84 -5.22 -23.45
N TRP A 132 25.67 -5.50 -22.90
CA TRP A 132 25.49 -6.23 -21.66
C TRP A 132 25.40 -7.74 -21.87
N LYS A 133 25.64 -8.24 -23.10
CA LYS A 133 25.48 -9.67 -23.45
C LYS A 133 26.43 -10.60 -22.68
N ASN A 134 27.52 -10.08 -22.14
CA ASN A 134 28.50 -10.88 -21.41
C ASN A 134 28.13 -11.10 -19.93
N GLU A 135 27.12 -10.39 -19.42
CA GLU A 135 26.70 -10.47 -18.03
C GLU A 135 25.59 -11.50 -17.85
N LYS A 136 25.96 -12.68 -17.35
CA LYS A 136 25.03 -13.79 -17.07
C LYS A 136 24.01 -13.49 -15.96
N LYS A 137 24.21 -12.41 -15.21
CA LYS A 137 23.37 -12.04 -14.07
C LYS A 137 22.61 -10.76 -14.37
N SER A 138 21.30 -10.86 -14.22
CA SER A 138 20.40 -9.73 -14.08
C SER A 138 20.81 -8.83 -12.92
N GLN A 139 20.80 -7.52 -13.12
CA GLN A 139 21.26 -6.56 -12.13
C GLN A 139 20.61 -5.19 -12.31
N VAL A 140 20.60 -4.41 -11.23
CA VAL A 140 20.16 -3.02 -11.27
C VAL A 140 21.34 -2.14 -11.62
N LEU A 141 21.17 -1.34 -12.66
CA LEU A 141 22.14 -0.33 -13.09
C LEU A 141 21.77 1.01 -12.48
N TYR A 142 22.77 1.76 -12.03
CA TYR A 142 22.62 3.10 -11.49
C TYR A 142 23.40 4.05 -12.38
N ILE A 143 22.72 5.06 -12.90
CA ILE A 143 23.27 6.01 -13.86
C ILE A 143 23.46 7.34 -13.16
N TYR A 144 24.70 7.81 -13.15
CA TYR A 144 25.13 9.09 -12.59
C TYR A 144 25.71 9.96 -13.69
N VAL A 145 25.65 11.26 -13.44
CA VAL A 145 26.44 12.27 -14.15
C VAL A 145 27.44 12.85 -13.18
N THR A 146 28.70 12.87 -13.58
CA THR A 146 29.79 13.30 -12.73
C THR A 146 30.66 14.31 -13.47
N ASP A 147 31.29 15.22 -12.72
CA ASP A 147 32.36 16.09 -13.20
C ASP A 147 33.36 16.24 -12.05
N CYS A 148 34.29 15.29 -11.96
CA CYS A 148 35.25 15.24 -10.85
C CYS A 148 36.24 16.42 -10.88
N ALA A 149 36.37 17.13 -12.01
CA ALA A 149 37.18 18.34 -12.07
C ALA A 149 36.67 19.43 -11.10
N LEU A 150 35.37 19.44 -10.79
CA LEU A 150 34.74 20.40 -9.90
C LEU A 150 35.23 20.34 -8.44
N GLU A 151 35.87 19.24 -8.01
CA GLU A 151 36.45 19.16 -6.67
C GLU A 151 37.70 20.06 -6.53
N TRP A 152 38.38 20.35 -7.63
CA TRP A 152 39.67 21.04 -7.63
C TRP A 152 39.57 22.57 -7.71
N TYR A 153 38.38 23.11 -7.96
CA TYR A 153 38.17 24.56 -8.02
C TYR A 153 36.76 24.96 -7.61
N ASN A 154 36.61 26.21 -7.18
CA ASN A 154 35.34 26.73 -6.71
C ASN A 154 34.42 27.14 -7.87
N ALA A 155 33.74 26.15 -8.45
CA ALA A 155 32.76 26.36 -9.52
C ALA A 155 31.44 26.92 -8.97
N LYS A 156 31.43 28.21 -8.62
CA LYS A 156 30.19 28.92 -8.25
C LYS A 156 29.42 29.30 -9.51
N GLY A 157 28.12 28.99 -9.52
CA GLY A 157 27.19 29.47 -10.55
C GLY A 157 27.22 28.68 -11.86
N LEU A 158 27.53 27.37 -11.82
CA LEU A 158 27.37 26.52 -12.99
C LEU A 158 25.92 26.56 -13.51
N PRO A 159 25.71 26.81 -14.82
CA PRO A 159 24.38 26.80 -15.37
C PRO A 159 23.83 25.36 -15.33
N PRO A 160 22.53 25.20 -15.11
CA PRO A 160 21.91 23.89 -15.06
C PRO A 160 22.04 23.16 -16.41
N LEU A 161 22.20 21.85 -16.32
CA LEU A 161 22.21 20.91 -17.44
C LEU A 161 20.81 20.30 -17.56
N LEU A 162 20.17 20.52 -18.70
CA LEU A 162 19.00 19.77 -19.10
C LEU A 162 19.46 18.44 -19.66
N TYR A 163 18.82 17.35 -19.26
CA TYR A 163 19.14 16.03 -19.78
C TYR A 163 17.88 15.32 -20.25
N ASP A 164 18.02 14.60 -21.36
CA ASP A 164 17.08 13.58 -21.83
C ASP A 164 17.83 12.25 -21.92
N LEU A 165 17.41 11.28 -21.13
CA LEU A 165 17.98 9.95 -21.03
C LEU A 165 16.93 8.93 -21.51
N GLU A 166 17.32 8.08 -22.44
CA GLU A 166 16.49 7.04 -23.04
C GLU A 166 17.23 5.69 -22.92
N ILE A 167 16.63 4.72 -22.24
CA ILE A 167 17.23 3.42 -21.93
C ILE A 167 16.39 2.33 -22.59
N VAL A 168 16.95 1.65 -23.59
CA VAL A 168 16.25 0.64 -24.39
C VAL A 168 16.80 -0.73 -24.06
N THR A 169 15.92 -1.70 -23.79
CA THR A 169 16.28 -3.12 -23.80
C THR A 169 15.79 -3.74 -25.11
N GLU A 170 16.66 -4.39 -25.88
CA GLU A 170 16.31 -4.91 -27.21
C GLU A 170 15.11 -5.89 -27.20
N HIS A 171 14.93 -6.65 -26.12
CA HIS A 171 13.89 -7.69 -26.03
C HIS A 171 12.69 -7.33 -25.14
N LEU A 172 12.81 -6.37 -24.23
CA LEU A 172 11.81 -6.08 -23.19
C LEU A 172 11.26 -4.65 -23.27
N GLY A 173 11.89 -3.80 -24.06
CA GLY A 173 11.48 -2.42 -24.18
C GLY A 173 11.66 -1.56 -22.95
N HIS A 174 10.55 -0.92 -22.56
CA HIS A 174 10.52 0.33 -21.78
C HIS A 174 10.47 -0.04 -20.30
N LEU A 175 9.88 -1.21 -20.07
CA LEU A 175 9.68 -1.77 -18.76
C LEU A 175 11.02 -2.28 -18.23
N PRO A 176 11.47 -1.76 -17.09
CA PRO A 176 12.59 -2.38 -16.41
C PRO A 176 12.18 -3.77 -15.91
N SER A 177 13.15 -4.68 -15.75
CA SER A 177 12.87 -6.09 -15.38
C SER A 177 12.18 -6.26 -14.02
N ASP A 178 12.24 -5.25 -13.15
CA ASP A 178 11.54 -5.21 -11.86
C ASP A 178 10.04 -4.89 -11.98
N GLU A 179 9.59 -4.34 -13.09
CA GLU A 179 8.17 -4.15 -13.41
C GLU A 179 7.60 -5.30 -14.26
N TRP A 180 8.47 -6.20 -14.74
CA TRP A 180 8.06 -7.27 -15.65
C TRP A 180 7.02 -8.21 -15.00
N GLY A 181 5.94 -8.44 -15.74
CA GLY A 181 4.79 -9.25 -15.32
C GLY A 181 3.75 -8.50 -14.50
N LEU A 182 4.05 -7.29 -13.98
CA LEU A 182 3.08 -6.52 -13.20
C LEU A 182 1.86 -6.11 -14.04
N LEU A 183 2.07 -5.73 -15.30
CA LEU A 183 0.96 -5.40 -16.21
C LEU A 183 -0.01 -6.56 -16.37
N THR A 184 0.50 -7.76 -16.71
CA THR A 184 -0.31 -8.97 -16.88
C THR A 184 -1.01 -9.34 -15.57
N PHE A 185 -0.29 -9.26 -14.44
CA PHE A 185 -0.84 -9.52 -13.12
C PHE A 185 -1.98 -8.56 -12.77
N ASN A 186 -1.79 -7.24 -12.95
CA ASN A 186 -2.79 -6.21 -12.65
C ASN A 186 -4.02 -6.32 -13.56
N LEU A 187 -3.81 -6.58 -14.86
CA LEU A 187 -4.90 -6.79 -15.81
C LEU A 187 -5.75 -8.01 -15.42
N LEU A 188 -5.12 -9.17 -15.21
CA LEU A 188 -5.85 -10.38 -14.83
C LEU A 188 -6.54 -10.23 -13.47
N THR A 189 -5.87 -9.62 -12.50
CA THR A 189 -6.42 -9.39 -11.17
C THR A 189 -7.60 -8.42 -11.20
N SER A 190 -7.52 -7.35 -11.99
CA SER A 190 -8.62 -6.39 -12.14
C SER A 190 -9.85 -7.03 -12.78
N LEU A 191 -9.69 -7.93 -13.76
CA LEU A 191 -10.78 -8.71 -14.36
C LEU A 191 -11.47 -9.61 -13.32
N VAL A 192 -10.67 -10.37 -12.56
CA VAL A 192 -11.17 -11.27 -11.51
C VAL A 192 -11.92 -10.50 -10.42
N LEU A 193 -11.32 -9.43 -9.91
CA LEU A 193 -11.95 -8.59 -8.90
C LEU A 193 -13.22 -7.94 -9.44
N SER A 194 -13.22 -7.44 -10.67
CA SER A 194 -14.42 -6.85 -11.30
C SER A 194 -15.57 -7.85 -11.40
N ALA A 195 -15.29 -9.10 -11.81
CA ALA A 195 -16.31 -10.14 -11.86
C ALA A 195 -16.90 -10.43 -10.46
N LEU A 196 -16.04 -10.57 -9.45
CA LEU A 196 -16.44 -10.79 -8.06
C LEU A 196 -17.20 -9.59 -7.47
N PHE A 197 -16.85 -8.36 -7.88
CA PHE A 197 -17.56 -7.14 -7.51
C PHE A 197 -18.97 -7.10 -8.09
N VAL A 198 -19.15 -7.47 -9.37
CA VAL A 198 -20.49 -7.59 -9.97
C VAL A 198 -21.34 -8.61 -9.20
N LEU A 199 -20.77 -9.75 -8.81
CA LEU A 199 -21.46 -10.74 -7.97
C LEU A 199 -21.83 -10.18 -6.59
N LEU A 200 -20.93 -9.42 -5.97
CA LEU A 200 -21.18 -8.71 -4.71
C LEU A 200 -22.36 -7.73 -4.85
N ILE A 201 -22.37 -6.87 -5.88
CA ILE A 201 -23.44 -5.91 -6.13
C ILE A 201 -24.78 -6.61 -6.35
N ARG A 202 -24.81 -7.72 -7.11
CA ARG A 202 -26.02 -8.53 -7.28
C ARG A 202 -26.54 -9.07 -5.94
N LYS A 203 -25.64 -9.55 -5.07
CA LYS A 203 -26.01 -10.03 -3.73
C LYS A 203 -26.49 -8.91 -2.82
N CYS A 204 -25.87 -7.72 -2.88
CA CYS A 204 -26.36 -6.53 -2.18
C CYS A 204 -27.78 -6.16 -2.64
N PHE A 205 -28.05 -6.20 -3.94
CA PHE A 205 -29.39 -5.92 -4.47
C PHE A 205 -30.42 -6.96 -4.04
N GLU A 206 -30.08 -8.25 -4.04
CA GLU A 206 -30.96 -9.32 -3.51
C GLU A 206 -31.31 -9.08 -2.03
N VAL A 207 -30.32 -8.72 -1.21
CA VAL A 207 -30.53 -8.40 0.21
C VAL A 207 -31.40 -7.15 0.36
N TYR A 208 -31.11 -6.09 -0.41
CA TYR A 208 -31.90 -4.87 -0.41
C TYR A 208 -33.35 -5.13 -0.82
N GLN A 209 -33.61 -5.95 -1.83
CA GLN A 209 -34.98 -6.26 -2.24
C GLN A 209 -35.78 -6.98 -1.16
N LYS A 210 -35.12 -7.87 -0.40
CA LYS A 210 -35.75 -8.64 0.70
C LYS A 210 -35.95 -7.83 1.97
N GLN A 211 -34.96 -7.02 2.36
CA GLN A 211 -34.93 -6.34 3.66
C GLN A 211 -35.27 -4.85 3.58
N LYS A 212 -35.25 -4.26 2.38
CA LYS A 212 -35.38 -2.82 2.09
C LYS A 212 -34.39 -1.94 2.85
N GLN A 213 -33.30 -2.53 3.33
CA GLN A 213 -32.22 -1.89 4.08
C GLN A 213 -30.90 -2.59 3.73
N ILE A 214 -29.79 -1.85 3.74
CA ILE A 214 -28.43 -2.38 3.60
C ILE A 214 -27.64 -1.88 4.81
N HIS A 215 -26.94 -2.78 5.49
CA HIS A 215 -26.10 -2.42 6.61
C HIS A 215 -24.88 -1.61 6.15
N ALA A 216 -24.49 -0.56 6.88
CA ALA A 216 -23.38 0.32 6.52
C ALA A 216 -22.06 -0.44 6.31
N PHE A 217 -21.80 -1.47 7.11
CA PHE A 217 -20.68 -2.41 6.91
C PHE A 217 -20.55 -2.90 5.45
N ILE A 218 -21.64 -3.32 4.83
CA ILE A 218 -21.65 -3.82 3.44
C ILE A 218 -21.28 -2.70 2.47
N LEU A 219 -21.77 -1.47 2.70
CA LEU A 219 -21.46 -0.31 1.87
C LEU A 219 -19.97 0.04 1.93
N VAL A 220 -19.35 -0.05 3.11
CA VAL A 220 -17.90 0.18 3.25
C VAL A 220 -17.10 -0.92 2.55
N VAL A 221 -17.52 -2.19 2.64
CA VAL A 221 -16.89 -3.28 1.87
C VAL A 221 -17.01 -3.02 0.37
N VAL A 222 -18.18 -2.61 -0.12
CA VAL A 222 -18.40 -2.24 -1.53
C VAL A 222 -17.49 -1.09 -1.95
N ALA A 223 -17.35 -0.06 -1.11
CA ALA A 223 -16.46 1.08 -1.38
C ALA A 223 -14.99 0.66 -1.43
N ALA A 224 -14.52 -0.15 -0.48
CA ALA A 224 -13.15 -0.68 -0.48
C ALA A 224 -12.88 -1.52 -1.75
N TYR A 225 -13.86 -2.35 -2.15
CA TYR A 225 -13.77 -3.16 -3.35
C TYR A 225 -13.67 -2.31 -4.62
N PHE A 226 -14.51 -1.27 -4.73
CA PHE A 226 -14.48 -0.33 -5.84
C PHE A 226 -13.13 0.40 -5.92
N LEU A 227 -12.61 0.90 -4.79
CA LEU A 227 -11.31 1.56 -4.72
C LEU A 227 -10.17 0.61 -5.14
N GLN A 228 -10.21 -0.66 -4.76
CA GLN A 228 -9.19 -1.62 -5.19
C GLN A 228 -9.23 -1.88 -6.70
N ILE A 229 -10.42 -2.00 -7.30
CA ILE A 229 -10.56 -2.14 -8.75
C ILE A 229 -10.06 -0.88 -9.46
N LEU A 230 -10.47 0.30 -8.97
CA LEU A 230 -10.02 1.58 -9.51
C LEU A 230 -8.50 1.67 -9.49
N SER A 231 -7.88 1.29 -8.38
CA SER A 231 -6.43 1.26 -8.26
C SER A 231 -5.78 0.40 -9.35
N LEU A 232 -6.17 -0.88 -9.46
CA LEU A 232 -5.59 -1.80 -10.44
C LEU A 232 -5.83 -1.38 -11.89
N VAL A 233 -7.00 -0.80 -12.20
CA VAL A 233 -7.30 -0.29 -13.54
C VAL A 233 -6.42 0.93 -13.85
N CYS A 234 -6.28 1.86 -12.91
CA CYS A 234 -5.41 3.02 -13.07
C CYS A 234 -3.94 2.59 -13.25
N GLU A 235 -3.47 1.62 -12.47
CA GLU A 235 -2.13 1.04 -12.61
C GLU A 235 -1.93 0.38 -13.97
N THR A 236 -2.90 -0.44 -14.40
CA THR A 236 -2.86 -1.13 -15.70
C THR A 236 -2.76 -0.11 -16.84
N LEU A 237 -3.59 0.94 -16.81
CA LEU A 237 -3.55 2.01 -17.81
C LEU A 237 -2.23 2.80 -17.76
N HIS A 238 -1.72 3.08 -16.56
CA HIS A 238 -0.41 3.71 -16.38
C HIS A 238 0.68 2.86 -17.03
N LEU A 239 0.76 1.56 -16.73
CA LEU A 239 1.76 0.63 -17.25
C LEU A 239 1.61 0.41 -18.77
N ILE A 240 0.41 0.38 -19.32
CA ILE A 240 0.20 0.32 -20.78
C ILE A 240 0.80 1.55 -21.46
N VAL A 241 0.52 2.74 -20.95
CA VAL A 241 1.06 3.99 -21.52
C VAL A 241 2.57 4.08 -21.29
N PHE A 242 3.04 3.67 -20.11
CA PHE A 242 4.46 3.63 -19.77
C PHE A 242 5.22 2.70 -20.70
N ASN A 243 4.66 1.53 -21.01
CA ASN A 243 5.23 0.60 -21.98
C ASN A 243 5.24 1.15 -23.42
N TYR A 244 4.40 2.14 -23.75
CA TYR A 244 4.36 2.75 -25.08
C TYR A 244 5.31 3.95 -25.22
N ASN A 245 5.46 4.79 -24.18
CA ASN A 245 6.18 6.06 -24.28
C ASN A 245 7.33 6.24 -23.27
N GLY A 246 7.50 5.34 -22.30
CA GLY A 246 8.52 5.42 -21.25
C GLY A 246 8.28 6.48 -20.18
N HIS A 247 7.17 7.22 -20.25
CA HIS A 247 6.78 8.27 -19.30
C HIS A 247 5.59 7.85 -18.42
N GLY A 248 4.66 7.08 -18.99
CA GLY A 248 3.42 6.69 -18.32
C GLY A 248 2.48 7.86 -18.05
N LEU A 249 1.49 7.63 -17.20
CA LEU A 249 0.51 8.61 -16.75
C LEU A 249 0.88 9.19 -15.38
N ARG A 250 2.04 9.86 -15.31
CA ARG A 250 2.53 10.52 -14.09
C ARG A 250 2.19 12.00 -14.08
N TRP A 251 2.00 12.58 -12.88
CA TRP A 251 1.64 13.99 -12.70
C TRP A 251 2.57 14.97 -13.43
N ARG A 252 3.86 14.64 -13.55
CA ARG A 252 4.85 15.47 -14.25
C ARG A 252 4.61 15.56 -15.77
N TYR A 253 4.00 14.54 -16.36
CA TYR A 253 3.89 14.39 -17.82
C TYR A 253 2.45 14.51 -18.32
N THR A 254 1.47 14.26 -17.45
CA THR A 254 0.05 14.28 -17.80
C THR A 254 -0.77 15.00 -16.73
N PHE A 255 -1.83 15.68 -17.17
CA PHE A 255 -2.82 16.27 -16.25
C PHE A 255 -3.55 15.19 -15.43
N PHE A 256 -3.75 14.02 -16.03
CA PHE A 256 -4.32 12.85 -15.36
C PHE A 256 -3.20 11.93 -14.87
N ALA A 257 -2.88 12.02 -13.58
CA ALA A 257 -1.86 11.19 -12.94
C ALA A 257 -2.45 9.84 -12.46
N LEU A 258 -2.72 8.90 -13.37
CA LEU A 258 -3.34 7.62 -12.98
C LEU A 258 -2.48 6.81 -12.02
N ASP A 259 -1.17 6.92 -12.12
CA ASP A 259 -0.20 6.40 -11.14
C ASP A 259 -0.51 6.88 -9.71
N PHE A 260 -0.79 8.17 -9.54
CA PHE A 260 -1.20 8.73 -8.24
C PHE A 260 -2.51 8.14 -7.74
N VAL A 261 -3.49 8.11 -8.64
CA VAL A 261 -4.85 7.67 -8.29
C VAL A 261 -4.80 6.18 -7.92
N SER A 262 -3.95 5.41 -8.60
CA SER A 262 -3.68 4.01 -8.30
C SER A 262 -3.22 3.81 -6.85
N GLU A 263 -2.15 4.50 -6.45
CA GLU A 263 -1.57 4.43 -5.11
C GLU A 263 -2.58 4.87 -4.03
N ILE A 264 -3.21 6.04 -4.19
CA ILE A 264 -4.16 6.59 -3.21
C ILE A 264 -5.40 5.71 -3.09
N ALA A 265 -5.91 5.16 -4.19
CA ALA A 265 -7.06 4.26 -4.15
C ALA A 265 -6.72 2.93 -3.48
N GLN A 266 -5.52 2.38 -3.69
CA GLN A 266 -5.04 1.20 -2.98
C GLN A 266 -4.93 1.46 -1.48
N GLY A 267 -4.23 2.53 -1.10
CA GLY A 267 -4.05 2.94 0.30
C GLY A 267 -5.37 3.18 1.01
N ALA A 268 -6.31 3.88 0.36
CA ALA A 268 -7.65 4.09 0.88
C ALA A 268 -8.44 2.77 1.05
N SER A 269 -8.33 1.83 0.09
CA SER A 269 -8.96 0.51 0.20
C SER A 269 -8.43 -0.29 1.39
N GLU A 270 -7.11 -0.32 1.59
CA GLU A 270 -6.44 -1.01 2.70
C GLU A 270 -6.77 -0.35 4.05
N HIS A 271 -6.85 0.98 4.09
CA HIS A 271 -7.25 1.73 5.28
C HIS A 271 -8.70 1.44 5.68
N LEU A 272 -9.64 1.40 4.71
CA LEU A 272 -11.03 1.04 4.99
C LEU A 272 -11.16 -0.39 5.56
N ILE A 273 -10.40 -1.36 5.03
CA ILE A 273 -10.39 -2.73 5.57
C ILE A 273 -9.83 -2.75 7.00
N SER A 274 -8.75 -2.02 7.25
CA SER A 274 -8.16 -1.92 8.59
C SER A 274 -9.16 -1.37 9.60
N LEU A 275 -9.87 -0.29 9.25
CA LEU A 275 -10.94 0.28 10.07
C LEU A 275 -12.09 -0.72 10.27
N LEU A 276 -12.54 -1.39 9.22
CA LEU A 276 -13.60 -2.41 9.31
C LEU A 276 -13.24 -3.54 10.26
N LEU A 277 -12.02 -4.07 10.17
CA LEU A 277 -11.54 -5.11 11.07
C LEU A 277 -11.52 -4.62 12.52
N ILE A 278 -11.05 -3.41 12.78
CA ILE A 278 -11.07 -2.80 14.12
C ILE A 278 -12.50 -2.65 14.64
N PHE A 279 -13.42 -2.14 13.82
CA PHE A 279 -14.83 -1.98 14.22
C PHE A 279 -15.51 -3.32 14.51
N LEU A 280 -15.23 -4.34 13.69
CA LEU A 280 -15.70 -5.71 13.95
C LEU A 280 -15.12 -6.26 15.25
N ALA A 281 -13.82 -6.07 15.48
CA ALA A 281 -13.16 -6.50 16.70
C ALA A 281 -13.71 -5.78 17.94
N CYS A 282 -14.11 -4.52 17.83
CA CYS A 282 -14.80 -3.75 18.88
C CYS A 282 -16.30 -4.05 19.00
N GLY A 283 -16.84 -4.95 18.16
CA GLY A 283 -18.20 -5.44 18.27
C GLY A 283 -19.27 -4.61 17.56
N TRP A 284 -18.92 -3.78 16.57
CA TRP A 284 -19.88 -2.96 15.81
C TRP A 284 -21.07 -3.76 15.29
N THR A 285 -20.84 -4.95 14.75
CA THR A 285 -21.90 -5.77 14.16
C THR A 285 -22.43 -6.84 15.11
N THR A 286 -21.93 -6.95 16.34
CA THR A 286 -22.31 -7.99 17.32
C THR A 286 -23.16 -7.39 18.44
N LYS A 287 -23.68 -8.22 19.37
CA LYS A 287 -24.47 -7.74 20.52
C LYS A 287 -23.83 -6.51 21.18
N SER A 288 -24.68 -5.60 21.65
CA SER A 288 -24.29 -4.34 22.31
C SER A 288 -23.10 -4.56 23.25
N PHE A 289 -22.02 -3.83 22.99
CA PHE A 289 -20.82 -3.83 23.82
C PHE A 289 -21.14 -3.56 25.30
N ASP A 290 -22.27 -2.89 25.59
CA ASP A 290 -22.71 -2.64 26.96
C ASP A 290 -23.13 -3.91 27.72
N ASP A 291 -23.73 -4.90 27.04
CA ASP A 291 -24.11 -6.17 27.66
C ASP A 291 -22.86 -7.00 28.02
N VAL A 292 -21.89 -7.00 27.10
CA VAL A 292 -20.56 -7.65 27.24
C VAL A 292 -19.77 -6.99 28.36
N VAL A 293 -19.77 -5.67 28.44
CA VAL A 293 -19.06 -4.93 29.49
C VAL A 293 -19.64 -5.22 30.87
N GLN A 294 -20.97 -5.30 31.00
CA GLN A 294 -21.62 -5.57 32.27
C GLN A 294 -21.31 -6.97 32.79
N SER A 295 -21.23 -7.97 31.91
CA SER A 295 -20.89 -9.35 32.30
C SER A 295 -19.43 -9.48 32.77
N VAL A 296 -18.49 -8.78 32.13
CA VAL A 296 -17.06 -8.79 32.50
C VAL A 296 -16.80 -8.09 33.83
N THR A 297 -17.48 -6.98 34.13
CA THR A 297 -17.34 -6.32 35.45
C THR A 297 -17.78 -7.23 36.60
N LYS A 298 -18.71 -8.17 36.36
CA LYS A 298 -19.19 -9.10 37.37
C LYS A 298 -18.28 -10.32 37.58
N SER A 299 -17.40 -10.66 36.63
CA SER A 299 -16.62 -11.92 36.66
C SER A 299 -15.12 -11.77 37.03
N SER A 300 -14.65 -10.57 37.36
CA SER A 300 -13.21 -10.24 37.46
C SER A 300 -12.40 -10.85 38.62
N GLY A 301 -12.83 -11.97 39.23
CA GLY A 301 -12.11 -12.68 40.29
C GLY A 301 -11.15 -13.81 39.86
N GLY A 302 -11.05 -14.14 38.57
CA GLY A 302 -10.30 -15.32 38.10
C GLY A 302 -8.84 -15.05 37.72
N LYS A 303 -7.89 -15.64 38.46
CA LYS A 303 -6.43 -15.56 38.20
C LYS A 303 -6.02 -16.61 37.14
N GLY A 304 -6.09 -16.24 35.86
CA GLY A 304 -5.70 -17.11 34.74
C GLY A 304 -4.25 -16.89 34.28
N SER A 305 -3.48 -17.96 34.20
CA SER A 305 -2.11 -18.03 33.66
C SER A 305 -2.16 -18.51 32.21
N GLY A 306 -1.67 -17.73 31.24
CA GLY A 306 -1.59 -18.16 29.83
C GLY A 306 -1.06 -17.10 28.85
N ASP A 307 -0.01 -17.50 28.12
CA ASP A 307 0.64 -17.02 26.87
C ASP A 307 1.22 -15.60 26.77
N SER A 308 2.47 -15.52 26.28
CA SER A 308 3.38 -14.37 26.41
C SER A 308 2.92 -13.06 25.75
N ILE A 309 2.20 -13.13 24.62
CA ILE A 309 1.69 -11.93 23.93
C ILE A 309 0.44 -11.39 24.62
N MET A 310 -0.52 -12.28 24.94
CA MET A 310 -1.70 -11.90 25.72
C MET A 310 -1.32 -11.51 27.15
N GLY A 311 -0.26 -12.08 27.70
CA GLY A 311 0.34 -11.68 28.97
C GLY A 311 0.88 -10.25 28.95
N ALA A 312 1.61 -9.87 27.89
CA ALA A 312 2.09 -8.49 27.70
C ALA A 312 0.94 -7.49 27.50
N LEU A 313 -0.05 -7.83 26.68
CA LEU A 313 -1.26 -7.03 26.50
C LEU A 313 -2.08 -6.93 27.79
N ASN A 314 -2.20 -8.02 28.54
CA ASN A 314 -2.83 -8.02 29.86
C ASN A 314 -2.04 -7.16 30.84
N ALA A 315 -0.71 -7.18 30.82
CA ALA A 315 0.12 -6.31 31.63
C ALA A 315 -0.08 -4.83 31.29
N LEU A 316 -0.18 -4.48 30.01
CA LEU A 316 -0.52 -3.12 29.57
C LEU A 316 -1.93 -2.71 30.03
N MET A 317 -2.90 -3.63 29.92
CA MET A 317 -4.29 -3.44 30.34
C MET A 317 -4.50 -3.49 31.86
N ARG A 318 -3.49 -3.88 32.66
CA ARG A 318 -3.53 -3.71 34.13
C ARG A 318 -3.54 -2.25 34.53
N ASN A 319 -3.02 -1.34 33.69
CA ASN A 319 -3.10 0.08 33.98
C ASN A 319 -4.57 0.57 33.86
N PRO A 320 -5.19 1.04 34.95
CA PRO A 320 -6.60 1.42 34.95
C PRO A 320 -6.90 2.64 34.09
N ARG A 321 -5.91 3.47 33.75
CA ARG A 321 -6.07 4.58 32.79
C ARG A 321 -6.15 4.06 31.37
N VAL A 322 -5.23 3.18 30.98
CA VAL A 322 -5.22 2.55 29.65
C VAL A 322 -6.49 1.73 29.45
N LYS A 323 -6.90 0.92 30.44
CA LYS A 323 -8.14 0.14 30.36
C LYS A 323 -9.38 1.02 30.18
N ARG A 324 -9.47 2.16 30.89
CA ARG A 324 -10.59 3.11 30.74
C ARG A 324 -10.59 3.78 29.36
N LEU A 325 -9.42 4.20 28.87
CA LEU A 325 -9.27 4.80 27.55
C LEU A 325 -9.67 3.82 26.44
N VAL A 326 -9.09 2.61 26.46
CA VAL A 326 -9.35 1.54 25.48
C VAL A 326 -10.83 1.15 25.49
N LYS A 327 -11.45 1.03 26.66
CA LYS A 327 -12.89 0.77 26.79
C LYS A 327 -13.75 1.91 26.24
N SER A 328 -13.36 3.16 26.48
CA SER A 328 -14.06 4.33 25.94
C SER A 328 -13.96 4.38 24.42
N MET A 329 -12.77 4.10 23.86
CA MET A 329 -12.57 4.03 22.42
C MET A 329 -13.40 2.90 21.81
N ALA A 330 -13.32 1.67 22.33
CA ALA A 330 -14.06 0.54 21.79
C ALA A 330 -15.57 0.76 21.75
N ARG A 331 -16.15 1.36 22.80
CA ARG A 331 -17.58 1.73 22.82
C ARG A 331 -17.95 2.75 21.74
N GLN A 332 -17.05 3.67 21.40
CA GLN A 332 -17.31 4.65 20.35
C GLN A 332 -17.07 4.06 18.95
N LEU A 333 -16.11 3.14 18.83
CA LEU A 333 -15.80 2.42 17.60
C LEU A 333 -16.82 1.33 17.26
N SER A 334 -17.63 0.87 18.23
CA SER A 334 -18.75 -0.03 17.99
C SER A 334 -19.96 0.66 17.32
N SER A 335 -19.93 1.97 17.09
CA SER A 335 -20.99 2.71 16.38
C SER A 335 -20.39 3.77 15.43
N PRO A 336 -19.55 3.35 14.45
CA PRO A 336 -18.72 4.24 13.65
C PRO A 336 -19.53 5.26 12.86
N VAL A 337 -20.70 4.90 12.33
CA VAL A 337 -21.56 5.82 11.56
C VAL A 337 -22.00 6.99 12.43
N ARG A 338 -22.49 6.71 13.64
CA ARG A 338 -22.93 7.75 14.58
C ARG A 338 -21.75 8.61 15.05
N SER A 339 -20.61 7.98 15.34
CA SER A 339 -19.39 8.64 15.78
C SER A 339 -18.80 9.58 14.73
N ILE A 340 -18.96 9.27 13.43
CA ILE A 340 -18.48 10.10 12.33
C ILE A 340 -19.45 11.25 12.01
N PHE A 341 -20.76 11.00 11.97
CA PHE A 341 -21.72 11.98 11.42
C PHE A 341 -22.46 12.85 12.44
N SER A 342 -22.62 12.43 13.70
CA SER A 342 -23.59 13.08 14.58
C SER A 342 -23.01 14.06 15.60
N GLN A 343 -21.78 13.85 16.09
CA GLN A 343 -21.10 14.71 17.08
C GLN A 343 -19.59 14.51 17.00
N VAL A 344 -18.80 15.50 17.45
CA VAL A 344 -17.34 15.39 17.64
C VAL A 344 -17.07 14.40 18.78
N SER A 345 -17.12 13.11 18.46
CA SER A 345 -16.80 12.02 19.39
C SER A 345 -15.29 11.75 19.36
N LEU A 346 -14.73 11.28 20.48
CA LEU A 346 -13.30 10.91 20.54
C LEU A 346 -12.95 9.84 19.49
N GLY A 347 -13.84 8.90 19.21
CA GLY A 347 -13.70 7.86 18.20
C GLY A 347 -13.76 8.42 16.78
N GLY A 348 -14.67 9.35 16.51
CA GLY A 348 -14.72 10.07 15.22
C GLY A 348 -13.45 10.88 14.96
N VAL A 349 -12.98 11.64 15.97
CA VAL A 349 -11.71 12.39 15.92
C VAL A 349 -10.53 11.44 15.71
N PHE A 350 -10.52 10.30 16.40
CA PHE A 350 -9.48 9.28 16.22
C PHE A 350 -9.46 8.72 14.80
N VAL A 351 -10.60 8.29 14.26
CA VAL A 351 -10.70 7.74 12.90
C VAL A 351 -10.33 8.80 11.85
N ALA A 352 -10.82 10.03 12.00
CA ALA A 352 -10.46 11.14 11.12
C ALA A 352 -8.96 11.45 11.18
N GLY A 353 -8.38 11.56 12.38
CA GLY A 353 -6.95 11.80 12.57
C GLY A 353 -6.09 10.69 11.98
N LEU A 354 -6.46 9.43 12.20
CA LEU A 354 -5.78 8.28 11.60
C LEU A 354 -5.84 8.32 10.06
N THR A 355 -6.99 8.69 9.49
CA THR A 355 -7.19 8.79 8.04
C THR A 355 -6.34 9.92 7.45
N VAL A 356 -6.31 11.08 8.09
CA VAL A 356 -5.47 12.21 7.69
C VAL A 356 -3.98 11.86 7.77
N ILE A 357 -3.54 11.19 8.84
CA ILE A 357 -2.15 10.76 8.99
C ILE A 357 -1.78 9.75 7.89
N ASN A 358 -2.63 8.75 7.64
CA ASN A 358 -2.35 7.76 6.60
C ASN A 358 -2.23 8.41 5.21
N LEU A 359 -3.20 9.26 4.85
CA LEU A 359 -3.18 9.98 3.58
C LEU A 359 -1.97 10.93 3.48
N ALA A 360 -1.62 11.63 4.54
CA ALA A 360 -0.46 12.52 4.57
C ALA A 360 0.84 11.72 4.37
N LEU A 361 1.00 10.57 5.04
CA LEU A 361 2.18 9.72 4.87
C LEU A 361 2.29 9.16 3.43
N GLU A 362 1.18 8.76 2.82
CA GLU A 362 1.14 8.35 1.41
C GLU A 362 1.54 9.51 0.48
N MET A 363 0.97 10.70 0.68
CA MET A 363 1.33 11.89 -0.10
C MET A 363 2.79 12.31 0.08
N MET A 364 3.34 12.20 1.29
CA MET A 364 4.75 12.48 1.58
C MET A 364 5.67 11.43 0.97
N GLY A 365 5.26 10.15 0.96
CA GLY A 365 5.97 9.07 0.29
C GLY A 365 6.23 9.35 -1.18
N ARG A 366 5.31 10.06 -1.83
CA ARG A 366 5.47 10.41 -3.24
C ARG A 366 6.68 11.29 -3.56
N GLN A 367 7.13 12.11 -2.62
CA GLN A 367 8.34 12.92 -2.80
C GLN A 367 9.59 12.04 -2.98
N TYR A 368 9.50 10.78 -2.54
CA TYR A 368 10.53 9.76 -2.60
C TYR A 368 10.42 8.84 -3.81
N HIS A 369 9.41 9.01 -4.68
CA HIS A 369 9.25 8.16 -5.86
C HIS A 369 10.39 8.39 -6.88
N ASP A 370 10.98 9.59 -6.84
CA ASP A 370 12.21 9.94 -7.53
C ASP A 370 13.43 9.82 -6.60
N GLU A 371 13.32 9.27 -5.39
CA GLU A 371 14.49 9.00 -4.55
C GLU A 371 15.06 7.60 -4.81
N PHE A 372 16.35 7.62 -5.05
CA PHE A 372 17.00 6.69 -5.96
C PHE A 372 17.63 5.48 -5.30
N SER A 373 17.77 5.51 -3.97
CA SER A 373 18.26 4.38 -3.18
C SER A 373 17.18 3.36 -2.83
N GLN A 374 15.95 3.56 -3.32
CA GLN A 374 14.78 2.84 -2.85
C GLN A 374 14.36 1.78 -3.87
N PHE A 375 14.20 0.54 -3.43
CA PHE A 375 13.83 -0.60 -4.29
C PHE A 375 12.35 -0.99 -4.19
N HIS A 376 11.62 -0.39 -3.26
CA HIS A 376 10.17 -0.46 -3.18
C HIS A 376 9.63 0.76 -2.40
N ASP A 377 8.32 1.00 -2.48
CA ASP A 377 7.64 2.23 -2.04
C ASP A 377 7.57 2.40 -0.51
N HIS A 378 8.30 1.57 0.24
CA HIS A 378 8.29 1.60 1.70
C HIS A 378 9.70 1.60 2.32
N GLU A 379 10.76 1.78 1.51
CA GLU A 379 12.12 1.93 2.03
C GLU A 379 12.36 3.34 2.64
N HIS A 380 11.59 4.35 2.21
CA HIS A 380 11.63 5.71 2.77
C HIS A 380 11.02 5.81 4.18
N TRP A 381 11.33 6.91 4.89
CA TRP A 381 10.82 7.12 6.24
C TRP A 381 9.28 7.21 6.31
N PRO A 382 8.54 7.85 5.36
CA PRO A 382 7.08 7.81 5.41
C PRO A 382 6.51 6.40 5.30
N GLY A 383 7.12 5.54 4.47
CA GLY A 383 6.73 4.16 4.26
C GLY A 383 6.97 3.35 5.51
N LYS A 384 8.13 3.51 6.16
CA LYS A 384 8.41 2.93 7.48
C LYS A 384 7.39 3.38 8.54
N CYS A 385 6.98 4.64 8.52
CA CYS A 385 5.91 5.13 9.39
C CYS A 385 4.56 4.44 9.11
N ILE A 386 4.20 4.18 7.85
CA ILE A 386 3.01 3.39 7.49
C ILE A 386 3.10 1.97 8.04
N LEU A 387 4.28 1.31 7.97
CA LEU A 387 4.47 -0.02 8.54
C LEU A 387 4.28 -0.03 10.06
N VAL A 388 4.86 0.96 10.76
CA VAL A 388 4.66 1.14 12.20
C VAL A 388 3.20 1.41 12.53
N LEU A 389 2.53 2.24 11.73
CA LEU A 389 1.11 2.53 11.89
C LEU A 389 0.27 1.26 11.79
N ARG A 390 0.55 0.35 10.85
CA ARG A 390 -0.12 -0.95 10.75
C ARG A 390 0.07 -1.82 11.98
N VAL A 391 1.27 -1.84 12.56
CA VAL A 391 1.52 -2.57 13.82
C VAL A 391 0.72 -1.96 14.98
N ILE A 392 0.61 -0.63 15.06
CA ILE A 392 -0.24 0.05 16.05
C ILE A 392 -1.71 -0.35 15.84
N LEU A 393 -2.20 -0.34 14.59
CA LEU A 393 -3.56 -0.77 14.26
C LEU A 393 -3.81 -2.24 14.62
N TRP A 394 -2.81 -3.11 14.43
CA TRP A 394 -2.88 -4.50 14.89
C TRP A 394 -3.00 -4.61 16.41
N VAL A 395 -2.22 -3.87 17.18
CA VAL A 395 -2.33 -3.86 18.65
C VAL A 395 -3.73 -3.40 19.08
N MET A 396 -4.27 -2.35 18.44
CA MET A 396 -5.62 -1.86 18.70
C MET A 396 -6.69 -2.89 18.33
N PHE A 397 -6.55 -3.55 17.18
CA PHE A 397 -7.43 -4.60 16.71
C PHE A 397 -7.47 -5.78 17.71
N ILE A 398 -6.32 -6.28 18.16
CA ILE A 398 -6.23 -7.34 19.16
C ILE A 398 -6.84 -6.91 20.50
N ALA A 399 -6.58 -5.69 20.95
CA ALA A 399 -7.19 -5.18 22.18
C ALA A 399 -8.72 -5.14 22.07
N GLY A 400 -9.25 -4.68 20.93
CA GLY A 400 -10.68 -4.74 20.60
C GLY A 400 -11.23 -6.16 20.67
N ALA A 401 -10.58 -7.09 19.95
CA ALA A 401 -10.99 -8.49 19.87
C ALA A 401 -10.96 -9.18 21.24
N ALA A 402 -9.93 -8.93 22.05
CA ALA A 402 -9.80 -9.48 23.40
C ALA A 402 -10.93 -9.00 24.31
N MET A 403 -11.31 -7.72 24.23
CA MET A 403 -12.44 -7.19 24.98
C MET A 403 -13.76 -7.85 24.54
N SER A 404 -14.01 -7.94 23.25
CA SER A 404 -15.23 -8.59 22.73
C SER A 404 -15.29 -10.08 23.07
N TYR A 405 -14.14 -10.78 23.03
CA TYR A 405 -14.04 -12.18 23.45
C TYR A 405 -14.33 -12.35 24.94
N SER A 406 -13.86 -11.44 25.80
CA SER A 406 -14.00 -11.57 27.26
C SER A 406 -15.44 -11.54 27.78
N GLY A 407 -16.38 -10.91 27.06
CA GLY A 407 -17.79 -10.96 27.43
C GLY A 407 -18.60 -12.01 26.68
N CYS A 408 -17.96 -12.91 25.93
CA CYS A 408 -18.61 -14.09 25.38
C CYS A 408 -18.71 -15.21 26.42
N GLU A 409 -19.81 -15.96 26.38
CA GLU A 409 -19.90 -17.23 27.10
C GLU A 409 -18.86 -18.22 26.56
N LYS A 410 -18.19 -18.93 27.46
CA LYS A 410 -17.16 -19.91 27.10
C LYS A 410 -17.79 -21.01 26.22
N GLY A 411 -17.25 -21.18 25.02
CA GLY A 411 -17.72 -22.20 24.06
C GLY A 411 -18.90 -21.78 23.17
N GLY A 412 -19.39 -20.55 23.27
CA GLY A 412 -20.47 -20.07 22.40
C GLY A 412 -20.04 -19.83 20.94
N GLU A 413 -20.98 -19.92 19.99
CA GLU A 413 -20.76 -19.63 18.55
C GLU A 413 -20.16 -18.23 18.29
N LEU A 414 -20.40 -17.27 19.21
CA LEU A 414 -19.83 -15.92 19.14
C LEU A 414 -18.33 -15.93 19.42
N SER A 415 -17.89 -16.67 20.44
CA SER A 415 -16.48 -16.74 20.83
C SER A 415 -15.61 -17.31 19.71
N THR A 416 -16.10 -18.34 19.01
CA THR A 416 -15.41 -18.94 17.86
C THR A 416 -15.38 -18.01 16.65
N SER A 417 -16.45 -17.26 16.42
CA SER A 417 -16.50 -16.27 15.33
C SER A 417 -15.55 -15.08 15.58
N ILE A 418 -15.51 -14.55 16.81
CA ILE A 418 -14.57 -13.47 17.18
C ILE A 418 -13.13 -13.97 17.08
N LEU A 419 -12.84 -15.19 17.55
CA LEU A 419 -11.50 -15.77 17.44
C LEU A 419 -11.08 -15.94 15.98
N SER A 420 -12.00 -16.36 15.10
CA SER A 420 -11.73 -16.46 13.66
C SER A 420 -11.41 -15.10 13.03
N ILE A 421 -12.19 -14.06 13.38
CA ILE A 421 -11.93 -12.68 12.93
C ILE A 421 -10.58 -12.20 13.46
N ALA A 422 -10.30 -12.39 14.76
CA ALA A 422 -9.06 -12.00 15.40
C ALA A 422 -7.83 -12.67 14.76
N LEU A 423 -7.92 -13.97 14.46
CA LEU A 423 -6.85 -14.69 13.78
C LEU A 423 -6.61 -14.15 12.37
N PHE A 424 -7.67 -14.06 11.57
CA PHE A 424 -7.57 -13.60 10.18
C PHE A 424 -7.07 -12.15 10.10
N GLY A 425 -7.68 -11.24 10.87
CA GLY A 425 -7.29 -9.83 10.87
C GLY A 425 -5.87 -9.61 11.38
N SER A 426 -5.38 -10.44 12.31
CA SER A 426 -3.99 -10.39 12.75
C SER A 426 -3.01 -10.80 11.66
N ILE A 427 -3.30 -11.91 10.98
CA ILE A 427 -2.50 -12.38 9.85
C ILE A 427 -2.46 -11.28 8.79
N TRP A 428 -3.61 -10.69 8.42
CA TRP A 428 -3.67 -9.67 7.38
C TRP A 428 -2.93 -8.37 7.76
N LEU A 429 -3.16 -7.82 8.97
CA LEU A 429 -2.50 -6.57 9.41
C LEU A 429 -0.97 -6.69 9.50
N LEU A 430 -0.48 -7.88 9.89
CA LEU A 430 0.96 -8.13 10.02
C LEU A 430 1.62 -8.66 8.75
N ALA A 431 0.85 -9.26 7.83
CA ALA A 431 1.40 -9.85 6.61
C ALA A 431 2.08 -8.80 5.74
N PHE A 432 1.56 -7.58 5.65
CA PHE A 432 2.18 -6.54 4.84
C PHE A 432 3.53 -6.04 5.39
N PRO A 433 3.63 -5.63 6.68
CA PRO A 433 4.94 -5.37 7.30
C PRO A 433 5.92 -6.53 7.16
N PHE A 434 5.43 -7.76 7.31
CA PHE A 434 6.25 -8.95 7.12
C PHE A 434 6.75 -9.09 5.68
N SER A 435 5.90 -8.88 4.67
CA SER A 435 6.29 -8.89 3.26
C SER A 435 7.38 -7.86 2.96
N VAL A 436 7.29 -6.65 3.51
CA VAL A 436 8.35 -5.65 3.35
C VAL A 436 9.68 -6.12 3.96
N LEU A 437 9.66 -6.70 5.16
CA LEU A 437 10.86 -7.26 5.79
C LEU A 437 11.46 -8.44 5.00
N VAL A 438 10.62 -9.23 4.34
CA VAL A 438 11.06 -10.31 3.44
C VAL A 438 11.69 -9.72 2.18
N ALA A 439 11.12 -8.63 1.63
CA ALA A 439 11.64 -7.95 0.45
C ALA A 439 13.09 -7.48 0.65
N ASP A 440 13.46 -7.03 1.84
CA ASP A 440 14.86 -6.65 2.17
C ASP A 440 15.86 -7.80 1.94
N ARG A 441 15.41 -9.06 2.00
CA ARG A 441 16.24 -10.26 1.76
C ARG A 441 16.24 -10.71 0.31
N LEU A 442 15.35 -10.17 -0.52
CA LEU A 442 15.31 -10.47 -1.94
C LEU A 442 16.33 -9.61 -2.70
N ALA A 443 16.75 -10.11 -3.87
CA ALA A 443 17.54 -9.34 -4.82
C ALA A 443 16.80 -8.03 -5.16
N PRO A 444 17.49 -6.87 -5.27
CA PRO A 444 16.83 -5.58 -5.43
C PRO A 444 15.79 -5.50 -6.55
N ARG A 445 16.05 -6.14 -7.68
CA ARG A 445 15.12 -6.23 -8.82
C ARG A 445 13.79 -6.94 -8.52
N LEU A 446 13.74 -7.78 -7.48
CA LEU A 446 12.54 -8.53 -7.13
C LEU A 446 11.70 -7.82 -6.07
N ARG A 447 12.26 -6.80 -5.39
CA ARG A 447 11.64 -6.19 -4.21
C ARG A 447 10.36 -5.46 -4.55
N HIS A 448 10.40 -4.54 -5.52
CA HIS A 448 9.23 -3.80 -5.99
C HIS A 448 8.11 -4.77 -6.40
N ARG A 449 8.39 -5.68 -7.35
CA ARG A 449 7.43 -6.69 -7.81
C ARG A 449 6.84 -7.52 -6.67
N PHE A 450 7.67 -7.99 -5.76
CA PHE A 450 7.22 -8.82 -4.64
C PHE A 450 6.27 -8.05 -3.72
N VAL A 451 6.62 -6.82 -3.34
CA VAL A 451 5.80 -5.98 -2.46
C VAL A 451 4.47 -5.61 -3.13
N SER A 452 4.49 -5.19 -4.40
CA SER A 452 3.29 -4.82 -5.17
C SER A 452 2.35 -6.00 -5.38
N ILE A 453 2.86 -7.19 -5.73
CA ILE A 453 2.03 -8.39 -5.84
C ILE A 453 1.48 -8.79 -4.47
N ALA A 454 2.31 -8.75 -3.42
CA ALA A 454 1.90 -9.13 -2.08
C ALA A 454 0.79 -8.23 -1.55
N SER A 455 0.86 -6.90 -1.73
CA SER A 455 -0.19 -5.97 -1.28
C SER A 455 -1.52 -6.29 -1.95
N VAL A 456 -1.54 -6.44 -3.27
CA VAL A 456 -2.75 -6.76 -4.04
C VAL A 456 -3.34 -8.10 -3.60
N VAL A 457 -2.52 -9.15 -3.49
CA VAL A 457 -2.98 -10.48 -3.06
C VAL A 457 -3.56 -10.45 -1.64
N LEU A 458 -2.88 -9.79 -0.69
CA LEU A 458 -3.37 -9.64 0.67
C LEU A 458 -4.71 -8.90 0.70
N GLN A 459 -4.84 -7.85 -0.10
CA GLN A 459 -6.07 -7.07 -0.19
C GLN A 459 -7.23 -7.86 -0.81
N MET A 460 -6.97 -8.65 -1.86
CA MET A 460 -7.95 -9.57 -2.42
C MET A 460 -8.46 -10.55 -1.36
N ILE A 461 -7.54 -11.17 -0.61
CA ILE A 461 -7.87 -12.16 0.43
C ILE A 461 -8.75 -11.52 1.51
N ALA A 462 -8.44 -10.31 1.96
CA ALA A 462 -9.25 -9.59 2.93
C ALA A 462 -10.65 -9.24 2.40
N LEU A 463 -10.75 -8.69 1.19
CA LEU A 463 -12.04 -8.38 0.57
C LEU A 463 -12.91 -9.63 0.45
N GLN A 464 -12.34 -10.77 0.02
CA GLN A 464 -13.08 -12.02 -0.07
C GLN A 464 -13.51 -12.57 1.29
N TYR A 465 -12.66 -12.44 2.31
CA TYR A 465 -13.02 -12.84 3.66
C TYR A 465 -14.17 -12.01 4.24
N LEU A 466 -14.14 -10.69 4.08
CA LEU A 466 -15.22 -9.81 4.55
C LEU A 466 -16.53 -10.06 3.78
N CYS A 467 -16.47 -10.28 2.46
CA CYS A 467 -17.61 -10.73 1.67
C CYS A 467 -18.15 -12.09 2.15
N TYR A 468 -17.25 -13.03 2.48
CA TYR A 468 -17.63 -14.33 3.04
C TYR A 468 -18.36 -14.17 4.38
N LEU A 469 -17.84 -13.33 5.28
CA LEU A 469 -18.49 -13.02 6.56
C LEU A 469 -19.90 -12.45 6.36
N CYS A 470 -20.06 -11.45 5.48
CA CYS A 470 -21.36 -10.85 5.17
C CYS A 470 -22.40 -11.85 4.68
N PHE A 471 -22.04 -12.65 3.67
CA PHE A 471 -23.03 -13.36 2.87
C PHE A 471 -23.09 -14.86 3.12
N PHE A 472 -22.07 -15.47 3.71
CA PHE A 472 -21.96 -16.94 3.75
C PHE A 472 -21.69 -17.51 5.15
N ALA A 473 -21.07 -16.75 6.06
CA ALA A 473 -20.79 -17.22 7.41
C ALA A 473 -22.08 -17.32 8.25
N LYS A 474 -22.63 -18.53 8.39
CA LYS A 474 -23.88 -18.79 9.14
C LYS A 474 -23.77 -18.37 10.61
N SER A 475 -22.65 -18.68 11.27
CA SER A 475 -22.40 -18.31 12.67
C SER A 475 -22.41 -16.80 12.84
N PHE A 476 -21.71 -16.08 11.97
CA PHE A 476 -21.67 -14.63 11.98
C PHE A 476 -23.06 -14.02 11.74
N LYS A 477 -23.81 -14.51 10.74
CA LYS A 477 -25.18 -14.04 10.47
C LYS A 477 -26.15 -14.24 11.63
N LYS A 478 -26.05 -15.33 12.38
CA LYS A 478 -26.95 -15.58 13.52
C LYS A 478 -26.80 -14.51 14.60
N ILE A 479 -25.60 -13.96 14.75
CA ILE A 479 -25.24 -13.10 15.88
C ILE A 479 -25.12 -11.64 15.43
N SER A 480 -25.01 -11.41 14.13
CA SER A 480 -24.83 -10.09 13.56
C SER A 480 -26.14 -9.36 13.29
N SER A 481 -26.17 -8.06 13.60
CA SER A 481 -27.22 -7.13 13.19
C SER A 481 -27.42 -7.08 11.65
N ILE A 482 -26.41 -7.50 10.88
CA ILE A 482 -26.45 -7.53 9.41
C ILE A 482 -27.56 -8.46 8.88
N ALA A 483 -27.86 -9.56 9.57
CA ALA A 483 -28.81 -10.54 9.04
C ALA A 483 -30.27 -10.19 9.34
N ASP A 484 -30.55 -9.57 10.48
CA ASP A 484 -31.91 -9.18 10.89
C ASP A 484 -31.86 -7.94 11.80
N PRO A 485 -32.12 -6.74 11.26
CA PRO A 485 -32.13 -5.50 12.04
C PRO A 485 -33.12 -5.53 13.20
N ARG A 486 -34.18 -6.35 13.11
CA ARG A 486 -35.22 -6.42 14.15
C ARG A 486 -34.75 -7.19 15.37
N LYS A 487 -33.90 -8.21 15.20
CA LYS A 487 -33.36 -9.01 16.32
C LYS A 487 -32.39 -8.22 17.18
N ALA A 488 -31.72 -7.20 16.63
CA ALA A 488 -30.84 -6.33 17.40
C ALA A 488 -31.60 -5.47 18.43
N GLN A 489 -32.89 -5.18 18.21
CA GLN A 489 -33.69 -4.31 19.09
C GLN A 489 -34.55 -5.04 20.11
N THR A 490 -34.71 -6.37 20.03
CA THR A 490 -35.71 -7.10 20.81
C THR A 490 -35.13 -8.11 21.81
N LEU A 491 -33.85 -8.05 22.14
CA LEU A 491 -33.37 -8.83 23.29
C LEU A 491 -33.97 -8.19 24.55
N PRO A 492 -34.80 -8.92 25.31
CA PRO A 492 -35.48 -8.38 26.46
C PRO A 492 -34.41 -7.93 27.44
N SER A 493 -34.41 -6.64 27.80
CA SER A 493 -33.86 -6.28 29.10
C SER A 493 -34.70 -7.11 30.08
N ASP A 494 -34.11 -8.11 30.70
CA ASP A 494 -34.65 -8.74 31.90
C ASP A 494 -34.65 -7.69 33.02
N SER A 495 -35.47 -6.64 32.84
CA SER A 495 -36.04 -5.91 33.94
C SER A 495 -37.01 -6.90 34.55
N THR A 496 -36.51 -7.63 35.54
CA THR A 496 -37.26 -8.16 36.67
C THR A 496 -38.57 -7.42 36.80
N ARG A 497 -39.62 -8.06 36.27
CA ARG A 497 -40.99 -7.60 36.30
C ARG A 497 -41.43 -7.68 37.75
N SER A 498 -41.30 -6.57 38.49
CA SER A 498 -42.07 -6.38 39.71
C SER A 498 -43.52 -6.17 39.26
N ASP A 499 -44.37 -7.16 39.50
CA ASP A 499 -45.79 -7.11 39.19
C ASP A 499 -46.44 -5.91 39.89
N GLY A 500 -46.73 -4.87 39.11
CA GLY A 500 -47.55 -3.74 39.49
C GLY A 500 -48.71 -3.59 38.50
N PRO A 501 -49.98 -3.55 38.97
CA PRO A 501 -51.13 -3.44 38.09
C PRO A 501 -51.31 -1.99 37.64
N GLY A 502 -51.21 -1.68 36.33
CA GLY A 502 -51.64 -0.35 35.89
C GLY A 502 -51.37 0.08 34.44
N LYS A 503 -52.47 0.14 33.68
CA LYS A 503 -52.81 1.01 32.54
C LYS A 503 -52.40 0.59 31.11
N PRO A 504 -53.34 0.66 30.15
CA PRO A 504 -53.12 0.33 28.74
C PRO A 504 -52.32 1.43 28.03
N GLN A 505 -51.23 1.05 27.37
CA GLN A 505 -50.34 1.98 26.66
C GLN A 505 -50.72 2.06 25.17
N LYS A 506 -51.04 3.28 24.70
CA LYS A 506 -51.39 3.60 23.30
C LYS A 506 -50.26 3.22 22.34
N VAL A 507 -50.60 2.39 21.35
CA VAL A 507 -49.72 1.97 20.24
C VAL A 507 -49.43 3.17 19.33
N ARG A 508 -48.18 3.65 19.33
CA ARG A 508 -47.73 4.78 18.50
C ARG A 508 -47.13 4.26 17.19
N ARG A 509 -47.67 4.72 16.05
CA ARG A 509 -47.22 4.37 14.67
C ARG A 509 -45.74 4.77 14.48
N ARG A 510 -44.92 3.85 13.98
CA ARG A 510 -43.49 4.06 13.69
C ARG A 510 -43.30 4.68 12.29
N SER A 511 -42.59 5.81 12.25
CA SER A 511 -42.10 6.45 11.02
C SER A 511 -40.80 5.78 10.55
N PHE A 512 -40.56 5.84 9.24
CA PHE A 512 -39.42 5.26 8.52
C PHE A 512 -38.10 5.87 9.04
N LYS A 513 -37.30 5.07 9.74
CA LYS A 513 -35.93 5.43 10.14
C LYS A 513 -34.95 4.58 9.35
N VAL A 514 -33.98 5.23 8.73
CA VAL A 514 -32.69 4.61 8.40
C VAL A 514 -32.14 4.06 9.72
N ALA A 515 -31.91 2.75 9.80
CA ALA A 515 -31.29 2.15 10.97
C ALA A 515 -29.83 2.57 10.98
N TYR A 516 -29.48 3.48 11.89
CA TYR A 516 -28.11 3.99 12.10
C TYR A 516 -27.31 3.12 13.10
N ASP A 517 -27.85 1.95 13.46
CA ASP A 517 -27.21 1.03 14.39
C ASP A 517 -26.14 0.19 13.67
#